data_AF-A0A2H4T913-F1
#
_entry.id   AF-A0A2H4T913-F1
#
_cell.length_a   1.000
_cell.length_b   1.000
_cell.length_c   1.000
_cell.angle_alpha   90.00
_cell.angle_beta   90.00
_cell.angle_gamma   90.00
#
_symmetry.space_group_name_H-M   'P 1'
#
loop_
_entity.id
_entity.type
_entity.pdbx_description
1 polymer ?
#
loop_
_entity_poly.entity_id
_entity_poly.type
_entity_poly.pdbx_seq_one_letter_code
_entity_poly.pdbx_strand_id
1 'polypeptide(L)' 'MSASTSAVRSHAEAVKVSRTVDYLGLFILFFVVLGGYHIHAMLTMGDWDFW' A
#
# COMPACT_ATOMS: atom_id res chain seq x y z
N MET A 1 -24.15 -12.88 -27.17
CA MET A 1 -23.47 -11.83 -26.38
C MET A 1 -23.03 -12.47 -25.07
N SER A 2 -21.72 -12.55 -24.81
CA SER A 2 -21.23 -13.05 -23.52
C SER A 2 -21.49 -11.97 -22.48
N ALA A 3 -22.32 -12.24 -21.48
CA ALA A 3 -22.47 -11.34 -20.34
C ALA A 3 -21.15 -11.38 -19.56
N SER A 4 -20.48 -10.23 -19.44
CA SER A 4 -19.28 -10.11 -18.60
C SER A 4 -19.66 -10.42 -17.15
N THR A 5 -19.19 -11.55 -16.62
CA THR A 5 -19.35 -11.88 -15.20
C THR A 5 -18.60 -10.84 -14.36
N SER A 6 -19.33 -10.11 -13.53
CA SER A 6 -18.76 -9.08 -12.66
C SER A 6 -18.36 -9.64 -11.29
N ALA A 7 -17.19 -9.24 -10.79
CA ALA A 7 -16.73 -9.53 -9.44
C ALA A 7 -17.52 -8.77 -8.35
N VAL A 8 -18.25 -7.71 -8.75
CA VAL A 8 -19.06 -6.85 -7.87
C VAL A 8 -20.50 -6.75 -8.38
N ARG A 9 -21.45 -6.47 -7.48
CA ARG A 9 -22.89 -6.44 -7.76
C ARG A 9 -23.44 -5.03 -7.97
N SER A 10 -22.65 -3.99 -7.67
CA SER A 10 -23.04 -2.60 -7.92
C SER A 10 -21.83 -1.70 -8.18
N HIS A 11 -22.07 -0.53 -8.80
CA HIS A 11 -21.04 0.49 -8.97
C HIS A 11 -20.50 1.01 -7.63
N ALA A 12 -21.38 1.18 -6.63
CA ALA A 12 -20.97 1.61 -5.29
C ALA A 12 -20.02 0.60 -4.63
N GLU A 13 -20.28 -0.69 -4.81
CA GLU A 13 -19.39 -1.76 -4.35
C GLU A 13 -18.04 -1.72 -5.07
N ALA A 14 -18.03 -1.50 -6.39
CA ALA A 14 -16.81 -1.34 -7.17
C ALA A 14 -15.91 -0.21 -6.61
N VAL A 15 -16.50 0.96 -6.36
CA VAL A 15 -15.78 2.13 -5.82
C VAL A 15 -15.27 1.86 -4.40
N LYS A 16 -16.09 1.23 -3.56
CA LYS A 16 -15.71 0.90 -2.17
C LYS A 16 -14.54 -0.08 -2.14
N VAL A 17 -14.58 -1.14 -2.94
CA VAL A 17 -13.49 -2.13 -3.01
C VAL A 17 -12.24 -1.48 -3.57
N SER A 18 -12.33 -0.70 -4.65
CA SER A 18 -11.20 0.05 -5.22
C SER A 18 -10.53 0.93 -4.15
N ARG A 19 -11.29 1.71 -3.39
CA ARG A 19 -10.72 2.58 -2.35
C ARG A 19 -10.13 1.80 -1.19
N THR A 20 -10.70 0.65 -0.85
CA THR A 20 -10.12 -0.25 0.16
C THR A 20 -8.76 -0.76 -0.29
N VAL A 21 -8.65 -1.17 -1.56
CA VAL A 21 -7.38 -1.61 -2.15
C VAL A 21 -6.38 -0.45 -2.20
N ASP A 22 -6.79 0.77 -2.51
CA ASP A 22 -5.91 1.95 -2.46
C ASP A 22 -5.27 2.11 -1.07
N TYR A 23 -6.08 2.03 0.01
CA TYR A 23 -5.56 2.15 1.36
C TYR A 23 -4.64 0.99 1.76
N LEU A 24 -4.97 -0.24 1.37
CA LEU A 24 -4.11 -1.40 1.62
C LEU A 24 -2.78 -1.26 0.87
N GLY A 25 -2.83 -0.86 -0.40
CA GLY A 25 -1.65 -0.61 -1.22
C GLY A 25 -0.77 0.50 -0.64
N LEU A 26 -1.38 1.62 -0.24
CA LEU A 26 -0.67 2.73 0.42
C LEU A 26 -0.03 2.29 1.73
N PHE A 27 -0.75 1.54 2.57
CA PHE A 27 -0.23 1.03 3.85
C PHE A 27 0.98 0.12 3.64
N ILE A 28 0.87 -0.86 2.72
CA ILE A 28 1.96 -1.80 2.44
C ILE A 28 3.16 -1.05 1.87
N LEU A 29 2.97 -0.20 0.87
CA LEU A 29 4.06 0.56 0.25
C LEU A 29 4.76 1.45 1.28
N PHE A 30 3.99 2.13 2.13
CA PHE A 30 4.52 2.97 3.19
C PHE A 30 5.45 2.19 4.12
N PHE A 31 5.01 1.06 4.66
CA PHE A 31 5.83 0.30 5.62
C PHE A 31 7.01 -0.44 4.98
N VAL A 32 6.87 -0.90 3.74
CA VAL A 32 7.99 -1.49 3.00
C VAL A 32 9.09 -0.45 2.76
N VAL A 33 8.72 0.72 2.26
CA VAL A 33 9.68 1.81 2.02
C VAL A 33 10.23 2.33 3.35
N LEU A 34 9.39 2.54 4.36
CA LEU A 34 9.83 2.99 5.68
C LEU A 34 10.81 2.00 6.29
N GLY A 35 10.49 0.70 6.32
CA GLY A 35 11.37 -0.32 6.90
C GLY A 35 12.71 -0.41 6.16
N GLY A 36 12.68 -0.45 4.82
CA GLY A 36 13.90 -0.49 4.01
C GLY A 36 14.74 0.77 4.16
N TYR A 37 14.11 1.94 4.12
CA TYR A 37 14.78 3.22 4.30
C TYR A 37 15.34 3.38 5.71
N HIS A 38 14.59 2.99 6.74
CA HIS A 38 15.03 3.03 8.13
C HIS A 38 16.26 2.13 8.33
N ILE A 39 16.24 0.89 7.85
CA ILE A 39 17.42 0.00 7.94
C ILE A 39 18.60 0.61 7.18
N HIS A 40 18.38 1.12 5.97
CA HIS A 40 19.45 1.74 5.18
C HIS A 40 20.07 2.95 5.91
N ALA A 41 19.24 3.85 6.41
CA ALA A 41 19.68 5.04 7.13
C ALA A 41 20.38 4.65 8.43
N MET A 42 19.80 3.74 9.21
CA MET A 42 20.41 3.23 10.44
C MET A 42 21.82 2.67 10.21
N LEU A 43 22.02 1.92 9.12
CA LEU A 43 23.32 1.29 8.84
C LEU A 43 24.35 2.21 8.17
N THR A 44 23.94 3.33 7.59
CA THR A 44 24.84 4.24 6.86
C THR A 44 25.08 5.56 7.57
N MET A 45 24.11 5.99 8.38
CA MET A 45 24.12 7.28 9.06
C MET A 45 23.54 7.24 10.48
N GLY A 46 23.16 6.07 10.99
CA GLY A 46 22.44 5.94 12.27
C GLY A 46 23.23 6.41 13.48
N ASP A 47 24.55 6.27 13.46
CA ASP A 47 25.39 6.74 14.57
C ASP A 47 25.30 8.26 14.78
N TRP A 48 25.11 9.04 13.70
CA TRP A 48 24.90 10.50 13.78
C TRP A 48 23.43 10.91 14.01
N ASP A 49 22.48 9.99 13.81
CA ASP A 49 21.05 10.22 14.08
C ASP A 49 20.68 9.91 15.54
N PHE A 50 21.38 8.95 16.17
CA PHE A 50 21.14 8.55 17.56
C PHE A 50 21.85 9.41 18.61
N TRP A 51 23.03 9.94 18.28
CA TRP A 51 23.92 10.63 19.21
C TRP A 51 24.39 11.96 18.63
#